data_AF-A0A0F9JGF0-F1
#
_entry.id   AF-A0A0F9JGF0-F1
#
_cell.length_a   1.000
_cell.length_b   1.000
_cell.length_c   1.000
_cell.angle_alpha   90.00
_cell.angle_beta   90.00
_cell.angle_gamma   90.00
#
_symmetry.space_group_name_H-M   'P 1'
#
loop_
_entity.id
_entity.type
_entity.pdbx_description
1 polymer ?
#
loop_
_entity_poly.entity_id
_entity_poly.type
_entity_poly.pdbx_seq_one_letter_code
_entity_poly.pdbx_strand_id
1 'polypeptide(L)'
;MKRLLLIPILLLTGCVSVNKPLYGLQPEIVRVDARMVVIKKRLAFTSGKLDPVIARRHADLIHLFYTAFEVAFADGDAEKFQLMLNRTNAQLDALNRLIESTRPAKPMGLIVPEVAL
;
A
#
# COMPACT_ATOMS: atom_id res chain seq x y z
N MET A 1 16.27 36.32 7.19
CA MET A 1 15.95 35.59 8.43
C MET A 1 14.46 35.20 8.39
N LYS A 2 14.11 34.05 7.80
CA LYS A 2 13.54 32.86 8.49
C LYS A 2 12.72 33.16 9.75
N ARG A 3 11.40 32.99 9.67
CA ARG A 3 10.62 31.94 10.35
C ARG A 3 9.14 32.07 9.95
N LEU A 4 8.72 31.21 9.02
CA LEU A 4 7.31 30.97 8.73
C LEU A 4 6.68 30.33 9.98
N LEU A 5 5.71 31.05 10.56
CA LEU A 5 4.75 30.55 11.53
C LEU A 5 3.83 29.54 10.84
N LEU A 6 4.19 28.27 10.90
CA LEU A 6 3.30 27.17 10.61
C LEU A 6 3.56 26.12 11.67
N ILE A 7 2.66 26.09 12.65
CA ILE A 7 2.21 24.99 13.52
C ILE A 7 1.73 25.64 14.82
N PRO A 8 0.43 25.94 14.90
CA PRO A 8 -0.30 25.51 16.09
C PRO A 8 -1.68 24.94 15.70
N ILE A 9 -1.72 24.01 14.74
CA ILE A 9 -2.93 23.20 14.52
C ILE A 9 -2.87 21.90 15.35
N LEU A 10 -1.68 21.53 15.85
CA LEU A 10 -1.47 20.33 16.67
C LEU A 10 -2.00 20.43 18.11
N LEU A 11 -2.39 21.62 18.58
CA LEU A 11 -2.82 21.83 19.96
C LEU A 11 -4.35 21.97 20.14
N LEU A 12 -5.13 22.05 19.05
CA LEU A 12 -6.60 22.17 19.12
C LEU A 12 -7.35 20.84 18.94
N THR A 13 -6.66 19.73 18.67
CA THR A 13 -7.28 18.39 18.63
C THR A 13 -7.25 17.68 19.99
N GLY A 14 -6.76 18.35 21.03
CA GLY A 14 -6.83 17.89 22.41
C GLY A 14 -8.23 18.07 23.00
N CYS A 15 -9.22 17.32 22.51
CA CYS A 15 -10.47 17.10 23.23
C CYS A 15 -11.09 15.76 22.82
N VAL A 16 -10.71 14.72 23.57
CA VAL A 16 -11.53 13.56 23.94
C VAL A 16 -12.20 12.79 22.80
N SER A 17 -11.50 11.79 22.25
CA SER A 17 -12.18 10.58 21.77
C SER A 17 -11.20 9.43 21.58
N VAL A 18 -11.15 8.54 22.58
CA VAL A 18 -10.79 7.12 22.49
C VAL A 18 -9.32 6.84 22.11
N ASN A 19 -8.66 5.96 22.88
CA ASN A 19 -7.35 5.35 22.64
C ASN A 19 -7.27 4.52 21.33
N LYS A 20 -7.77 5.04 20.21
CA LYS A 20 -7.31 4.64 18.89
C LYS A 20 -6.19 5.61 18.57
N PRO A 21 -4.94 5.14 18.48
CA PRO A 21 -3.86 6.04 18.16
C PRO A 21 -4.20 6.70 16.80
N LEU A 22 -3.85 7.97 16.60
CA LEU A 22 -4.24 8.82 15.45
C LEU A 22 -3.86 8.27 14.06
N TYR A 23 -3.37 7.03 13.99
CA TYR A 23 -3.05 6.22 12.82
C TYR A 23 -4.11 6.28 11.72
N GLY A 24 -5.38 6.07 12.07
CA GLY A 24 -6.48 6.07 11.10
C GLY A 24 -6.79 7.44 10.49
N LEU A 25 -6.14 8.50 10.97
CA LEU A 25 -6.28 9.87 10.47
C LEU A 25 -5.06 10.34 9.67
N GLN A 26 -3.97 9.55 9.65
CA GLN A 26 -2.79 9.88 8.84
C GLN A 26 -3.01 9.50 7.37
N PRO A 27 -2.98 10.47 6.43
CA PRO A 27 -3.21 10.21 5.01
C PRO A 27 -2.28 9.17 4.40
N GLU A 28 -1.04 9.08 4.87
CA GLU A 28 -0.04 8.11 4.42
C GLU A 28 -0.44 6.68 4.78
N ILE A 29 -0.87 6.47 6.02
CA ILE A 29 -1.24 5.15 6.55
C ILE A 29 -2.52 4.66 5.88
N VAL A 30 -3.53 5.51 5.79
CA VAL A 30 -4.81 5.21 5.10
C VAL A 30 -4.57 4.82 3.64
N ARG A 31 -3.63 5.48 2.95
CA ARG A 31 -3.26 5.13 1.58
C ARG A 31 -2.64 3.73 1.50
N VAL A 32 -1.73 3.38 2.40
CA VAL A 32 -1.13 2.03 2.43
C VAL A 32 -2.19 0.97 2.71
N ASP A 33 -3.09 1.19 3.66
CA ASP A 33 -4.18 0.27 3.99
C ASP A 33 -5.07 0.00 2.79
N ALA A 34 -5.48 1.06 2.09
CA ALA A 34 -6.28 0.94 0.87
C ALA A 34 -5.56 0.11 -0.20
N ARG A 35 -4.25 0.33 -0.37
CA ARG A 35 -3.42 -0.45 -1.32
C ARG A 35 -3.33 -1.93 -0.93
N MET A 36 -3.13 -2.23 0.35
CA MET A 36 -3.10 -3.61 0.84
C MET A 36 -4.42 -4.33 0.58
N VAL A 37 -5.56 -3.66 0.81
CA VAL A 37 -6.89 -4.21 0.50
C VAL A 37 -7.04 -4.52 -0.99
N VAL A 38 -6.60 -3.61 -1.87
CA VAL A 38 -6.64 -3.81 -3.32
C VAL A 38 -5.78 -5.00 -3.74
N ILE A 39 -4.54 -5.09 -3.24
CA ILE A 39 -3.63 -6.19 -3.55
C ILE A 39 -4.17 -7.52 -3.06
N LYS A 40 -4.71 -7.58 -1.83
CA LYS A 40 -5.31 -8.79 -1.28
C LYS A 40 -6.48 -9.28 -2.14
N LYS A 41 -7.35 -8.37 -2.59
CA LYS A 41 -8.42 -8.69 -3.55
C LYS A 41 -7.83 -9.24 -4.85
N ARG A 42 -6.84 -8.57 -5.44
CA ARG A 42 -6.20 -9.01 -6.70
C ARG A 42 -5.53 -10.39 -6.58
N LEU A 43 -4.87 -10.68 -5.47
CA LEU A 43 -4.26 -11.98 -5.17
C LEU A 43 -5.30 -13.11 -5.15
N ALA A 44 -6.48 -12.86 -4.58
CA ALA A 44 -7.56 -13.85 -4.54
C ALA A 44 -8.02 -14.27 -5.95
N PHE A 45 -7.92 -13.39 -6.95
CA PHE A 45 -8.29 -13.66 -8.34
C PHE A 45 -7.15 -14.22 -9.21
N THR A 46 -5.92 -14.35 -8.68
CA THR A 46 -4.75 -14.83 -9.44
C THR A 46 -4.37 -16.29 -9.14
N SER A 47 -5.27 -17.04 -8.48
CA SER A 47 -4.99 -18.41 -8.01
C SER A 47 -4.50 -19.32 -9.14
N GLY A 48 -3.31 -19.88 -8.98
CA GLY A 48 -2.74 -20.91 -9.86
C GLY A 48 -1.69 -20.43 -10.87
N LYS A 49 -1.52 -19.11 -11.08
CA LYS A 49 -0.48 -18.56 -11.99
C LYS A 49 0.68 -17.89 -11.28
N LEU A 50 0.47 -17.53 -10.02
CA LEU A 50 1.42 -16.82 -9.20
C LEU A 50 2.22 -17.81 -8.35
N ASP A 51 3.55 -17.68 -8.33
CA ASP A 51 4.39 -18.45 -7.42
C ASP A 51 4.01 -18.12 -5.96
N PRO A 52 3.47 -19.08 -5.20
CA PRO A 52 2.98 -18.83 -3.85
C PRO A 52 4.11 -18.50 -2.88
N VAL A 53 5.34 -18.98 -3.10
CA VAL A 53 6.50 -18.70 -2.26
C VAL A 53 6.93 -17.25 -2.43
N ILE A 54 7.02 -16.78 -3.68
CA ILE A 54 7.41 -15.39 -3.97
C ILE A 54 6.34 -14.42 -3.46
N ALA A 55 5.06 -14.70 -3.73
CA ALA A 55 3.95 -13.88 -3.24
C ALA A 55 3.93 -13.82 -1.70
N ARG A 56 4.17 -14.95 -1.03
CA ARG A 56 4.23 -15.01 0.43
C ARG A 56 5.39 -14.19 1.00
N ARG A 57 6.58 -14.26 0.40
CA ARG A 57 7.73 -13.44 0.83
C ARG A 57 7.44 -11.95 0.76
N HIS A 58 6.81 -11.47 -0.32
CA HIS A 58 6.39 -10.08 -0.41
C HIS A 58 5.38 -9.72 0.67
N ALA A 59 4.39 -10.58 0.93
CA ALA A 59 3.41 -10.36 1.99
C ALA A 59 4.05 -10.29 3.39
N ASP A 60 5.01 -11.17 3.69
CA ASP A 60 5.73 -11.16 4.97
C ASP A 60 6.59 -9.90 5.14
N LEU A 61 7.28 -9.45 4.07
CA LEU A 61 8.03 -8.19 4.08
C LEU A 61 7.13 -6.97 4.24
N ILE A 62 5.98 -6.95 3.55
CA ILE A 62 4.97 -5.89 3.73
C ILE A 62 4.54 -5.83 5.19
N HIS A 63 4.21 -6.97 5.80
CA HIS A 63 3.81 -7.02 7.20
C HIS A 63 4.91 -6.50 8.14
N LEU A 64 6.15 -6.94 7.94
CA LEU A 64 7.29 -6.51 8.75
C LEU A 64 7.54 -5.01 8.65
N PHE A 65 7.53 -4.44 7.44
CA PHE A 65 7.71 -2.99 7.26
C PHE A 65 6.51 -2.19 7.74
N TYR A 66 5.30 -2.75 7.62
CA TYR A 66 4.09 -2.14 8.13
C TYR A 66 4.20 -1.95 9.65
N THR A 67 4.42 -3.03 10.39
CA THR A 67 4.62 -2.99 11.84
C THR A 67 5.79 -2.09 12.24
N ALA A 68 6.88 -2.09 11.47
CA ALA A 68 8.03 -1.24 11.76
C ALA A 68 7.74 0.26 11.58
N PHE A 69 6.94 0.66 10.58
CA PHE A 69 6.54 2.06 10.47
C PHE A 69 5.53 2.42 11.56
N GLU A 70 4.65 1.51 11.96
CA GLU A 70 3.71 1.76 13.06
C GLU A 70 4.49 2.10 14.34
N VAL A 71 5.44 1.25 14.73
CA VAL A 71 6.32 1.52 15.88
C VAL A 71 7.03 2.88 15.72
N ALA A 72 7.59 3.17 14.55
CA ALA A 72 8.24 4.46 14.32
C ALA A 72 7.29 5.66 14.46
N PHE A 73 6.02 5.52 14.06
CA PHE A 73 5.00 6.55 14.27
C PHE A 73 4.68 6.73 15.75
N ALA A 74 4.53 5.64 16.51
CA ALA A 74 4.32 5.69 17.95
C ALA A 74 5.50 6.33 18.70
N ASP A 75 6.72 6.08 18.23
CA ASP A 75 7.96 6.65 18.77
C ASP A 75 8.18 8.12 18.35
N GLY A 76 7.38 8.65 17.41
CA GLY A 76 7.57 10.00 16.85
C GLY A 76 8.81 10.15 15.95
N ASP A 77 9.40 9.04 15.51
CA ASP A 77 10.58 9.02 14.64
C ASP A 77 10.16 9.16 13.17
N ALA A 78 10.12 10.41 12.71
CA ALA A 78 9.69 10.75 11.36
C ALA A 78 10.59 10.16 10.25
N GLU A 79 11.89 10.05 10.48
CA GLU A 79 12.83 9.51 9.48
C GLU A 79 12.61 8.01 9.30
N LYS A 80 12.54 7.27 10.40
CA LYS A 80 12.29 5.84 10.39
C LYS A 80 10.88 5.53 9.88
N PHE A 81 9.89 6.34 10.26
CA PHE A 81 8.53 6.26 9.72
C PHE A 81 8.53 6.36 8.20
N GLN A 82 9.13 7.42 7.65
CA GLN A 82 9.17 7.64 6.21
C GLN A 82 9.95 6.53 5.48
N LEU A 83 11.05 6.04 6.07
CA LEU A 83 11.84 4.95 5.52
C LEU A 83 11.03 3.64 5.43
N MET A 84 10.34 3.26 6.51
CA MET A 84 9.55 2.03 6.55
C MET A 84 8.29 2.13 5.67
N LEU A 85 7.67 3.32 5.60
CA LEU A 85 6.59 3.61 4.66
C LEU A 85 7.03 3.41 3.20
N ASN A 86 8.20 3.94 2.82
CA ASN A 86 8.76 3.78 1.49
C ASN A 86 9.05 2.30 1.16
N ARG A 87 9.59 1.54 2.11
CA ARG A 87 9.84 0.10 1.95
C ARG A 87 8.54 -0.69 1.78
N THR A 88 7.51 -0.35 2.55
CA THR A 88 6.18 -0.96 2.42
C THR A 88 5.60 -0.72 1.03
N ASN A 89 5.64 0.53 0.56
CA ASN A 89 5.16 0.89 -0.77
C ASN A 89 5.93 0.17 -1.88
N ALA A 90 7.26 0.06 -1.78
CA ALA A 90 8.07 -0.65 -2.75
C ALA A 90 7.72 -2.15 -2.84
N GLN A 91 7.43 -2.80 -1.71
CA GLN A 91 6.98 -4.19 -1.70
C GLN A 91 5.57 -4.36 -2.28
N LEU A 92 4.66 -3.42 -2.00
CA LEU A 92 3.33 -3.41 -2.62
C LEU A 92 3.42 -3.22 -4.14
N ASP A 93 4.32 -2.36 -4.62
CA ASP A 93 4.57 -2.17 -6.05
C ASP A 93 5.13 -3.44 -6.70
N ALA A 94 6.12 -4.08 -6.08
CA ALA A 94 6.70 -5.32 -6.57
C ALA A 94 5.65 -6.44 -6.66
N LEU A 95 4.85 -6.60 -5.61
CA LEU A 95 3.77 -7.58 -5.57
C LEU A 95 2.69 -7.28 -6.62
N ASN A 96 2.34 -6.01 -6.82
CA ASN A 96 1.38 -5.64 -7.85
C ASN A 96 1.90 -5.92 -9.27
N ARG A 97 3.18 -5.67 -9.56
CA ARG A 97 3.81 -6.02 -10.84
C ARG A 97 3.81 -7.53 -11.06
N LEU A 98 4.10 -8.29 -10.01
CA LEU A 98 4.06 -9.75 -10.07
C LEU A 98 2.65 -10.24 -10.43
N ILE A 99 1.61 -9.70 -9.78
CA ILE A 99 0.21 -10.00 -10.12
C ILE A 99 -0.09 -9.63 -11.58
N GLU A 100 0.33 -8.46 -12.03
CA GLU A 100 0.11 -8.00 -13.41
C GLU A 100 0.78 -8.91 -14.44
N SER A 101 1.98 -9.43 -14.14
CA SER A 101 2.69 -10.38 -15.00
C SER A 101 1.96 -11.72 -15.17
N THR A 102 1.06 -12.07 -14.25
CA THR A 102 0.28 -13.33 -14.30
C THR A 102 -1.06 -13.19 -15.00
N ARG A 103 -1.46 -11.97 -15.38
CA ARG A 103 -2.70 -11.77 -16.14
C ARG A 103 -2.53 -12.36 -17.54
N PRO A 104 -3.51 -13.13 -18.05
CA PRO A 104 -3.49 -13.52 -19.45
C PRO A 104 -3.48 -12.24 -20.30
N ALA A 105 -2.68 -12.24 -21.37
CA ALA A 105 -2.72 -11.18 -22.36
C ALA A 105 -4.18 -10.94 -22.76
N LYS A 106 -4.62 -9.67 -22.84
CA LYS A 106 -5.95 -9.34 -23.37
C LYS A 106 -6.14 -10.15 -24.66
N PRO A 107 -7.29 -10.82 -24.87
CA PRO A 107 -7.55 -11.41 -26.17
C PRO A 107 -7.41 -10.28 -27.19
N MET A 108 -6.42 -10.40 -28.09
CA MET A 108 -6.41 -9.55 -29.27
C MET A 108 -7.75 -9.79 -29.93
N GLY A 109 -8.56 -8.75 -30.08
CA GLY A 109 -9.80 -8.85 -30.82
C GLY A 109 -9.45 -9.44 -32.17
N LEU A 110 -9.81 -10.71 -32.38
CA LEU A 110 -9.82 -11.32 -33.69
C LEU A 110 -10.82 -10.48 -34.49
N ILE A 111 -10.29 -9.56 -35.30
CA ILE A 111 -11.05 -8.93 -36.36
C ILE A 111 -11.34 -10.07 -37.32
N VAL A 112 -12.50 -10.71 -37.16
CA VAL A 112 -13.01 -11.66 -38.13
C VAL A 112 -13.38 -10.82 -39.35
N PRO A 113 -12.71 -10.97 -40.50
CA PRO A 113 -13.15 -10.28 -41.71
C PRO A 113 -14.55 -10.79 -42.03
N GLU A 114 -15.50 -9.87 -42.10
CA GLU A 114 -16.85 -10.13 -42.58
C GLU A 114 -16.75 -10.66 -44.02
N VAL A 115 -16.94 -11.97 -44.20
CA VAL A 115 -17.08 -12.54 -45.54
C VAL A 115 -18.51 -12.25 -45.97
N ALA A 116 -18.67 -11.23 -46.82
CA ALA A 116 -19.93 -10.97 -47.49
C ALA A 116 -20.27 -12.18 -48.38
N LEU A 117 -21.44 -12.78 -48.12
CA LEU A 117 -22.06 -13.81 -48.96
C LEU A 117 -22.85 -13.16 -50.10
#